data_AF-A0A6M0SJ64-F1
#
_entry.id   AF-A0A6M0SJ64-F1
#
_cell.length_a   1.000
_cell.length_b   1.000
_cell.length_c   1.000
_cell.angle_alpha   90.00
_cell.angle_beta   90.00
_cell.angle_gamma   90.00
#
_symmetry.space_group_name_H-M   'P 1'
#
loop_
_entity.id
_entity.type
_entity.pdbx_description
1 polymer ?
#
loop_
_entity_poly.entity_id
_entity_poly.type
_entity_poly.pdbx_seq_one_letter_code
_entity_poly.pdbx_strand_id
1 'polypeptide(L)'
;MQERNNRFLALFSHRHDYIYARHPLPGKRPQWQTESRHPLSDRLIEQGTYLYGVRFGKETQYAMVDIDIGSAYHPRRDPIAFQKLTEALEPLGLVSAITCTSSDSQGLHLYFPFS
;
A
#
# COMPACT_ATOMS: atom_id res chain seq x y z
N MET A 1 15.80 1.00 26.27
CA MET A 1 15.17 -0.07 25.47
C MET A 1 15.20 0.42 24.02
N GLN A 2 15.84 -0.31 23.10
CA GLN A 2 16.21 0.18 21.76
C GLN A 2 14.99 0.32 20.82
N GLU A 3 14.27 1.44 20.89
CA GLU A 3 13.15 1.77 19.99
C GLU A 3 13.62 2.46 18.70
N ARG A 4 14.47 1.77 17.92
CA ARG A 4 14.86 2.27 16.59
C ARG A 4 14.85 1.25 15.46
N ASN A 5 14.57 -0.03 15.72
CA ASN A 5 14.70 -1.10 14.73
C ASN A 5 13.44 -1.97 14.53
N ASN A 6 12.23 -1.49 14.85
CA ASN A 6 11.02 -2.23 14.46
C ASN A 6 10.68 -1.92 13.00
N ARG A 7 11.18 -2.76 12.08
CA ARG A 7 10.94 -2.67 10.63
C ARG A 7 9.45 -2.63 10.27
N PHE A 8 8.58 -3.25 11.08
CA PHE A 8 7.14 -3.20 10.86
C PHE A 8 6.57 -1.83 11.19
N LEU A 9 6.93 -1.24 12.34
CA LEU A 9 6.49 0.10 12.69
C LEU A 9 7.00 1.13 11.67
N ALA A 10 8.19 0.95 11.10
CA ALA A 10 8.74 1.84 10.06
C ALA A 10 7.85 1.95 8.80
N LEU A 11 6.97 0.99 8.53
CA LEU A 11 6.03 1.05 7.40
C LEU A 11 4.96 2.15 7.55
N PHE A 12 4.74 2.61 8.78
CA PHE A 12 3.73 3.60 9.11
C PHE A 12 4.38 4.98 9.27
N SER A 13 5.09 5.46 8.25
CA SER A 13 5.90 6.69 8.33
C SER A 13 5.07 7.96 8.60
N HIS A 14 3.84 8.02 8.09
CA HIS A 14 2.92 9.13 8.31
C HIS A 14 1.82 8.76 9.32
N ARG A 15 1.99 9.20 10.57
CA ARG A 15 1.10 8.81 11.70
C ARG A 15 -0.17 9.63 11.82
N HIS A 16 -0.23 10.79 11.19
CA HIS A 16 -1.41 11.66 11.22
C HIS A 16 -2.35 11.30 10.07
N ASP A 17 -3.64 11.66 10.23
CA ASP A 17 -4.68 11.43 9.22
C ASP A 17 -4.75 9.98 8.73
N TYR A 18 -4.48 9.04 9.65
CA TYR A 18 -4.48 7.62 9.35
C TYR A 18 -5.91 7.12 9.11
N ILE A 19 -6.03 6.02 8.39
CA ILE A 19 -7.31 5.34 8.19
C ILE A 19 -7.41 4.13 9.10
N TYR A 20 -8.60 3.87 9.61
CA TYR A 20 -8.87 2.67 10.38
C TYR A 20 -10.24 2.08 10.04
N ALA A 21 -10.39 0.78 10.28
CA ALA A 21 -11.66 0.09 10.12
C ALA A 21 -11.76 -1.04 11.15
N ARG A 22 -12.98 -1.38 11.56
CA ARG A 22 -13.21 -2.65 12.24
C ARG A 22 -12.89 -3.80 11.30
N HIS A 23 -12.42 -4.90 11.87
CA HIS A 23 -12.28 -6.17 11.15
C HIS A 23 -13.63 -6.55 10.54
N PRO A 24 -13.73 -6.70 9.21
CA PRO A 24 -14.98 -7.02 8.57
C PRO A 24 -15.37 -8.48 8.84
N LEU A 25 -16.67 -8.77 8.78
CA LEU A 25 -17.13 -10.16 8.68
C LEU A 25 -16.64 -10.78 7.36
N PRO A 26 -16.46 -12.11 7.30
CA PRO A 26 -16.07 -12.79 6.06
C PRO A 26 -16.94 -12.39 4.87
N GLY A 27 -16.31 -12.05 3.74
CA GLY A 27 -16.99 -11.60 2.53
C GLY A 27 -17.54 -10.17 2.57
N LYS A 28 -17.28 -9.40 3.64
CA LYS A 28 -17.61 -7.97 3.72
C LYS A 28 -16.34 -7.12 3.57
N ARG A 29 -16.50 -5.92 3.01
CA ARG A 29 -15.42 -4.94 2.90
C ARG A 29 -15.26 -4.15 4.21
N PRO A 30 -14.03 -3.79 4.60
CA PRO A 30 -13.81 -2.90 5.72
C PRO A 30 -14.44 -1.53 5.47
N GLN A 31 -15.04 -0.95 6.51
CA GLN A 31 -15.59 0.40 6.49
C GLN A 31 -14.52 1.38 6.99
N TRP A 32 -13.69 1.86 6.06
CA TRP A 32 -12.59 2.77 6.37
C TRP A 32 -13.09 4.14 6.80
N GLN A 33 -12.45 4.68 7.84
CA GLN A 33 -12.69 6.02 8.36
C GLN A 33 -11.34 6.71 8.57
N THR A 34 -11.31 8.03 8.43
CA THR A 34 -10.10 8.83 8.71
C THR A 34 -10.12 9.30 10.16
N GLU A 35 -9.01 9.17 10.86
CA GLU A 35 -8.76 9.75 12.18
C GLU A 35 -7.67 10.82 12.08
N SER A 36 -8.05 12.05 12.40
CA SER A 36 -7.16 13.23 12.32
C SER A 36 -6.92 13.89 13.67
N ARG A 37 -7.61 13.47 14.75
CA ARG A 37 -7.56 14.11 16.06
C ARG A 37 -6.26 13.83 16.81
N HIS A 38 -5.61 12.72 16.52
CA HIS A 38 -4.34 12.33 17.14
C HIS A 38 -3.52 11.41 16.21
N PRO A 39 -2.20 11.32 16.40
CA PRO A 39 -1.38 10.37 15.65
C PRO A 39 -1.69 8.92 16.02
N LEU A 40 -1.44 8.00 15.09
CA LEU A 40 -1.48 6.56 15.32
C LEU A 40 -0.28 6.14 16.19
N SER A 41 -0.54 5.63 17.39
CA SER A 41 0.51 5.17 18.30
C SER A 41 1.00 3.76 17.97
N ASP A 42 2.26 3.46 18.31
CA ASP A 42 2.85 2.12 18.15
C ASP A 42 2.05 1.06 18.90
N ARG A 43 1.59 1.37 20.12
CA ARG A 43 0.73 0.48 20.92
C ARG A 43 -0.54 0.07 20.17
N LEU A 44 -1.20 1.00 19.48
CA LEU A 44 -2.43 0.70 18.74
C LEU A 44 -2.15 -0.22 17.55
N ILE A 45 -1.05 0.01 16.85
CA ILE A 45 -0.60 -0.83 15.74
C ILE A 45 -0.29 -2.24 16.21
N GLU A 46 0.47 -2.37 17.29
CA GLU A 46 0.85 -3.66 17.87
C GLU A 46 -0.36 -4.43 18.41
N GLN A 47 -1.34 -3.73 19.00
CA GLN A 47 -2.57 -4.34 19.50
C GLN A 47 -3.48 -4.88 18.38
N GLY A 48 -3.46 -4.29 17.19
CA GLY A 48 -4.19 -4.79 16.02
C GLY A 48 -5.71 -4.90 16.20
N THR A 49 -6.29 -4.19 17.17
CA THR A 49 -7.74 -4.24 17.47
C THR A 49 -8.60 -3.77 16.28
N TYR A 50 -8.04 -2.90 15.46
CA TYR A 50 -8.60 -2.43 14.20
C TYR A 50 -7.61 -2.72 13.08
N LEU A 51 -8.11 -2.69 11.86
CA LEU A 51 -7.27 -2.51 10.69
C LEU A 51 -6.79 -1.06 10.69
N TYR A 52 -5.49 -0.86 10.43
CA TYR A 52 -4.89 0.46 10.31
C TYR A 52 -4.20 0.60 8.96
N GLY A 53 -4.32 1.77 8.36
CA GLY A 53 -3.57 2.18 7.19
C GLY A 53 -3.08 3.61 7.36
N VAL A 54 -1.96 3.94 6.73
CA VAL A 54 -1.44 5.31 6.68
C VAL A 54 -1.70 5.90 5.32
N ARG A 55 -2.02 7.20 5.29
CA ARG A 55 -2.11 7.96 4.05
C ARG A 55 -0.73 8.52 3.73
N PHE A 56 -0.49 8.86 2.47
CA PHE A 56 0.69 9.65 2.14
C PHE A 56 0.60 11.01 2.81
N GLY A 57 1.73 11.45 3.37
CA GLY A 57 1.92 12.84 3.76
C GLY A 57 2.15 13.72 2.54
N LYS A 58 2.74 14.91 2.76
CA LYS A 58 3.16 15.79 1.65
C LYS A 58 4.24 15.16 0.76
N GLU A 59 5.03 14.28 1.35
CA GLU A 59 6.13 13.58 0.70
C GLU A 59 5.95 12.07 0.90
N THR A 60 6.47 11.30 -0.05
CA THR A 60 6.51 9.84 -0.03
C THR A 60 7.86 9.35 -0.51
N GLN A 61 8.20 8.12 -0.19
CA GLN A 61 9.46 7.46 -0.59
C GLN A 61 9.23 6.43 -1.71
N TYR A 62 8.01 6.34 -2.23
CA TYR A 62 7.68 5.45 -3.33
C TYR A 62 6.44 5.92 -4.10
N ALA A 63 6.34 5.49 -5.35
CA ALA A 63 5.09 5.46 -6.11
C ALA A 63 4.52 4.04 -6.10
N MET A 64 3.20 3.90 -6.22
CA MET A 64 2.55 2.61 -6.36
C MET A 64 1.57 2.63 -7.52
N VAL A 65 1.64 1.63 -8.40
CA VAL A 65 0.64 1.38 -9.43
C VAL A 65 -0.23 0.21 -8.98
N ASP A 66 -1.55 0.43 -8.97
CA ASP A 66 -2.54 -0.60 -8.64
C ASP A 66 -3.19 -1.12 -9.94
N ILE A 67 -3.10 -2.43 -10.16
CA ILE A 67 -3.59 -3.11 -11.36
C ILE A 67 -4.59 -4.19 -10.94
N ASP A 68 -5.87 -3.90 -11.15
CA ASP A 68 -6.94 -4.87 -10.95
C ASP A 68 -6.77 -6.13 -11.80
N ILE A 69 -7.21 -7.28 -11.29
CA ILE A 69 -7.19 -8.57 -12.01
C ILE A 69 -7.91 -8.52 -13.38
N GLY A 70 -8.94 -7.67 -13.51
CA GLY A 70 -9.68 -7.47 -14.76
C GLY A 70 -9.09 -6.41 -15.70
N SER A 71 -8.05 -5.70 -15.26
CA SER A 71 -7.43 -4.61 -16.01
C SER A 71 -6.89 -5.07 -17.36
N ALA A 72 -6.97 -4.20 -18.36
CA ALA A 72 -6.33 -4.41 -19.66
C ALA A 72 -4.80 -4.57 -19.53
N TYR A 73 -4.22 -4.00 -18.47
CA TYR A 73 -2.80 -4.05 -18.19
C TYR A 73 -2.39 -5.20 -17.28
N HIS A 74 -3.33 -6.06 -16.85
CA HIS A 74 -2.97 -7.22 -16.03
C HIS A 74 -2.31 -8.29 -16.91
N PRO A 75 -1.16 -8.88 -16.52
CA PRO A 75 -0.40 -9.80 -17.37
C PRO A 75 -1.15 -11.10 -17.68
N ARG A 76 -2.12 -11.51 -16.85
CA ARG A 76 -3.02 -12.64 -17.19
C ARG A 76 -3.93 -12.36 -18.39
N ARG A 77 -4.19 -11.08 -18.69
CA ARG A 77 -5.02 -10.66 -19.82
C ARG A 77 -4.16 -10.32 -21.03
N ASP A 78 -3.14 -9.49 -20.84
CA ASP A 78 -2.21 -9.09 -21.89
C ASP A 78 -0.81 -8.82 -21.31
N PRO A 79 0.12 -9.78 -21.41
CA PRO A 79 1.51 -9.59 -20.98
C PRO A 79 2.22 -8.45 -21.71
N ILE A 80 1.88 -8.19 -22.97
CA ILE A 80 2.51 -7.14 -23.78
C ILE A 80 2.02 -5.76 -23.30
N ALA A 81 0.74 -5.63 -22.95
CA ALA A 81 0.22 -4.40 -22.35
C ALA A 81 0.87 -4.10 -21.00
N PHE A 82 1.09 -5.13 -20.16
CA PHE A 82 1.82 -4.97 -18.90
C PHE A 82 3.26 -4.49 -19.14
N GLN A 83 3.97 -5.09 -20.11
CA GLN A 83 5.32 -4.66 -20.46
C GLN A 83 5.35 -3.21 -20.96
N LYS A 84 4.42 -2.83 -21.84
CA LYS A 84 4.31 -1.45 -22.33
C LYS A 84 4.03 -0.45 -21.19
N LEU A 85 3.22 -0.84 -20.21
CA LEU A 85 2.99 -0.04 -19.02
C LEU A 85 4.30 0.19 -18.26
N THR A 86 5.09 -0.85 -18.00
CA THR A 86 6.36 -0.71 -17.28
C THR A 86 7.39 0.08 -18.09
N GLU A 87 7.49 -0.14 -19.40
CA GLU A 87 8.38 0.62 -20.30
C GLU A 87 8.02 2.11 -20.34
N ALA A 88 6.72 2.44 -20.33
CA ALA A 88 6.27 3.83 -20.31
C ALA A 88 6.63 4.59 -19.02
N LEU A 89 6.92 3.87 -17.94
CA LEU A 89 7.32 4.44 -16.66
C LEU A 89 8.85 4.66 -16.56
N GLU A 90 9.65 4.03 -17.42
CA GLU A 90 11.11 4.15 -17.41
C GLU A 90 11.61 5.60 -17.56
N PRO A 91 11.05 6.45 -18.45
CA PRO A 91 11.49 7.85 -18.58
C PRO A 91 11.26 8.70 -17.32
N LEU A 92 10.38 8.26 -16.42
CA LEU A 92 10.13 8.90 -15.13
C LEU A 92 11.10 8.42 -14.03
N GLY A 93 12.04 7.54 -14.37
CA GLY A 93 12.96 6.91 -13.42
C GLY A 93 12.38 5.70 -12.69
N LEU A 94 11.15 5.28 -13.03
CA LEU A 94 10.44 4.18 -12.38
C LEU A 94 10.75 2.84 -13.08
N VAL A 95 12.00 2.38 -12.95
CA VAL A 95 12.55 1.25 -13.73
C VAL A 95 12.52 -0.09 -12.99
N SER A 96 12.31 -0.08 -11.67
CA SER A 96 12.30 -1.30 -10.85
C SER A 96 11.17 -1.24 -9.83
N ALA A 97 10.36 -2.29 -9.82
CA ALA A 97 9.22 -2.42 -8.92
C ALA A 97 9.34 -3.66 -8.04
N ILE A 98 8.87 -3.52 -6.80
CA ILE A 98 8.49 -4.64 -5.94
C ILE A 98 7.03 -4.98 -6.25
N THR A 99 6.80 -6.13 -6.89
CA THR A 99 5.47 -6.58 -7.28
C THR A 99 4.84 -7.43 -6.17
N CYS A 100 3.68 -7.01 -5.69
CA CYS A 100 2.86 -7.76 -4.73
C CYS A 100 1.55 -8.20 -5.39
N THR A 101 1.13 -9.45 -5.15
CA THR A 101 -0.17 -9.95 -5.59
C THR A 101 -1.16 -9.90 -4.44
N SER A 102 -2.32 -9.29 -4.67
CA SER A 102 -3.43 -9.30 -3.72
C SER A 102 -3.94 -10.72 -3.50
N SER A 103 -3.98 -11.18 -2.25
CA SER A 103 -4.54 -12.49 -1.92
C SER A 103 -6.05 -12.55 -2.12
N ASP A 104 -6.75 -11.43 -1.92
CA ASP A 104 -8.20 -11.31 -2.01
C ASP A 104 -8.68 -11.21 -3.47
N SER A 105 -8.09 -10.31 -4.25
CA SER A 105 -8.56 -10.01 -5.62
C SER A 105 -7.69 -10.60 -6.72
N GLN A 106 -6.49 -11.09 -6.41
CA GLN A 106 -5.45 -11.48 -7.39
C GLN A 106 -4.94 -10.33 -8.27
N GLY A 107 -5.30 -9.07 -7.98
CA GLY A 107 -4.68 -7.89 -8.60
C GLY A 107 -3.20 -7.72 -8.22
N LEU A 108 -2.50 -6.81 -8.90
CA LEU A 108 -1.09 -6.53 -8.69
C LEU A 108 -0.87 -5.12 -8.17
N HIS A 109 -0.03 -4.98 -7.15
CA HIS A 109 0.48 -3.69 -6.68
C HIS A 109 1.97 -3.62 -7.01
N LEU A 110 2.36 -2.66 -7.85
CA LEU A 110 3.75 -2.41 -8.23
C LEU A 110 4.28 -1.23 -7.41
N TYR A 111 5.15 -1.50 -6.44
CA TYR A 111 5.78 -0.48 -5.62
C TYR A 111 7.12 -0.07 -6.24
N PHE A 112 7.29 1.21 -6.55
CA PHE A 112 8.52 1.81 -7.07
C PHE A 112 9.17 2.69 -6.00
N PRO A 113 10.17 2.20 -5.26
CA PRO A 113 10.89 3.01 -4.28
C PRO A 113 11.67 4.13 -4.96
N PHE A 114 11.68 5.31 -4.35
CA PHE A 114 12.56 6.41 -4.71
C PHE A 114 13.87 6.23 -3.96
N SER A 115 14.98 6.25 -4.70
CA SER A 115 16.36 6.16 -4.20
C SER A 115 16.91 7.53 -3.82
#